data_AF-A0A3D2C0T9-F1
#
_entry.id   AF-A0A3D2C0T9-F1
#
_cell.length_a   1.000
_cell.length_b   1.000
_cell.length_c   1.000
_cell.angle_alpha   90.00
_cell.angle_beta   90.00
_cell.angle_gamma   90.00
#
_symmetry.space_group_name_H-M   'P 1'
#
loop_
_entity.id
_entity.type
_entity.pdbx_description
1 polymer ?
#
loop_
_entity_poly.entity_id
_entity_poly.type
_entity_poly.pdbx_seq_one_letter_code
_entity_poly.pdbx_strand_id
1 'polypeptide(L)'
;MRNIISIIFIFFALFIFGISYIPETIAPTNTNVEDTATSTEEILQSEPTVDKIDTPTPIKNTTKETKPTVSQKSEAVIPIIIPEVIEPTPDFEKINVFAREATVNILCSTKNSEFSPISGTGIVISADGLIITNAHVAQYFLLRDLYQKDFIECIVRTGNPAYPRYKVGLVYVSPTWIKLHKSEITSQDPLGTGEYDYALLRIVGRIDGSPLSPLPHIPVNTSEDITTNKPVILVSYPAGFLGGLSILQGLNQASAITTIQDVFTFKENVVDVISVGGTIVSQKGSSGGAVVDGKSSLIGIISTSSNGDTTGSRDLNAITMAYINRSIKIESGMSLDELLSQNIGAFATLFQENTSPELTKMLTDEVTKK
;
A
#
# COMPACT_ATOMS: atom_id res chain seq x y z
N MET A 1 43.91 -53.07 26.44
CA MET A 1 44.82 -52.26 27.27
C MET A 1 45.41 -51.18 26.37
N ARG A 2 44.84 -49.98 26.37
CA ARG A 2 45.15 -48.80 27.21
C ARG A 2 46.30 -47.95 26.61
N ASN A 3 45.90 -46.77 26.11
CA ASN A 3 46.59 -45.51 25.79
C ASN A 3 48.10 -45.37 26.06
N ILE A 4 48.83 -44.74 25.11
CA ILE A 4 49.98 -43.83 25.30
C ILE A 4 49.99 -42.87 24.09
N ILE A 5 49.54 -41.61 24.18
CA ILE A 5 50.21 -40.36 24.62
C ILE A 5 51.38 -39.87 23.74
N SER A 6 51.16 -38.66 23.24
CA SER A 6 51.99 -37.63 22.59
C SER A 6 53.52 -37.68 22.68
N ILE A 7 54.17 -37.35 21.56
CA ILE A 7 55.47 -36.63 21.54
C ILE A 7 55.39 -35.50 20.51
N ILE A 8 55.68 -34.29 21.01
CA ILE A 8 55.87 -33.02 20.29
C ILE A 8 57.31 -32.97 19.78
N PHE A 9 57.54 -32.58 18.52
CA PHE A 9 58.80 -31.94 18.11
C PHE A 9 58.54 -30.85 17.07
N ILE A 10 59.01 -29.66 17.43
CA ILE A 10 59.01 -28.41 16.66
C ILE A 10 60.25 -28.42 15.76
N PHE A 11 60.12 -28.10 14.47
CA PHE A 11 61.20 -27.50 13.69
C PHE A 11 60.67 -26.50 12.65
N PHE A 12 61.51 -25.50 12.42
CA PHE A 12 61.25 -24.14 11.99
C PHE A 12 61.46 -23.95 10.46
N ALA A 13 60.92 -22.85 9.92
CA ALA A 13 61.41 -22.04 8.78
C ALA A 13 60.69 -22.08 7.40
N LEU A 14 60.04 -20.94 7.11
CA LEU A 14 60.15 -20.09 5.91
C LEU A 14 59.83 -20.66 4.52
N PHE A 15 58.72 -20.21 3.92
CA PHE A 15 58.73 -19.71 2.54
C PHE A 15 57.75 -18.55 2.34
N ILE A 16 58.25 -17.52 1.67
CA ILE A 16 57.68 -16.20 1.37
C ILE A 16 56.95 -16.27 0.01
N PHE A 17 56.03 -15.32 -0.21
CA PHE A 17 55.33 -14.91 -1.46
C PHE A 17 53.87 -15.35 -1.60
N GLY A 18 52.97 -14.50 -1.10
CA GLY A 18 51.58 -14.43 -1.55
C GLY A 18 51.36 -13.14 -2.33
N ILE A 19 51.11 -13.28 -3.63
CA ILE A 19 50.91 -12.23 -4.63
C ILE A 19 49.59 -11.50 -4.37
N SER A 20 49.62 -10.18 -4.32
CA SER A 20 48.43 -9.31 -4.30
C SER A 20 47.77 -9.33 -5.68
N TYR A 21 46.60 -9.96 -5.80
CA TYR A 21 45.73 -9.84 -6.96
C TYR A 21 44.89 -8.56 -6.83
N ILE A 22 45.12 -7.59 -7.72
CA ILE A 22 44.21 -6.46 -7.97
C ILE A 22 43.38 -6.84 -9.21
N PRO A 23 42.04 -6.96 -9.12
CA PRO A 23 41.22 -7.16 -10.30
C PRO A 23 41.08 -5.84 -11.06
N GLU A 24 41.47 -5.89 -12.34
CA GLU A 24 41.38 -4.81 -13.30
C GLU A 24 39.92 -4.55 -13.68
N THR A 25 39.44 -3.33 -13.47
CA THR A 25 38.08 -2.90 -13.80
C THR A 25 37.94 -2.68 -15.30
N ILE A 26 37.23 -3.57 -15.98
CA ILE A 26 36.87 -3.42 -17.39
C ILE A 26 35.62 -2.52 -17.46
N ALA A 27 35.77 -1.33 -18.03
CA ALA A 27 34.65 -0.43 -18.31
C ALA A 27 33.80 -0.97 -19.49
N PRO A 28 32.46 -0.90 -19.44
CA PRO A 28 31.62 -1.30 -20.56
C PRO A 28 31.65 -0.22 -21.66
N THR A 29 32.01 -0.66 -22.87
CA THR A 29 31.93 0.11 -24.12
C THR A 29 30.47 0.29 -24.52
N ASN A 30 30.03 1.55 -24.65
CA ASN A 30 28.73 1.92 -25.18
C ASN A 30 28.70 1.74 -26.71
N THR A 31 28.01 0.71 -27.19
CA THR A 31 27.55 0.64 -28.59
C THR A 31 26.12 1.15 -28.67
N ASN A 32 25.95 2.38 -29.16
CA ASN A 32 24.68 2.91 -29.63
C ASN A 32 24.25 2.12 -30.87
N VAL A 33 23.10 1.46 -30.80
CA VAL A 33 22.36 0.99 -31.97
C VAL A 33 21.13 1.89 -32.08
N GLU A 34 21.11 2.67 -33.16
CA GLU A 34 20.05 3.60 -33.52
C GLU A 34 19.02 2.84 -34.36
N ASP A 35 17.98 2.30 -33.72
CA ASP A 35 16.85 1.71 -34.43
C ASP A 35 15.83 2.80 -34.79
N THR A 36 15.81 3.16 -36.08
CA THR A 36 14.82 4.04 -36.68
C THR A 36 13.55 3.23 -36.98
N ALA A 37 12.49 3.44 -36.20
CA ALA A 37 11.16 2.89 -36.48
C ALA A 37 10.28 3.93 -37.18
N THR A 38 9.99 3.70 -38.46
CA THR A 38 9.00 4.43 -39.25
C THR A 38 7.60 3.91 -38.91
N SER A 39 6.76 4.73 -38.27
CA SER A 39 5.33 4.48 -38.08
C SER A 39 4.54 5.18 -39.18
N THR A 40 3.78 4.41 -39.96
CA THR A 40 2.76 4.92 -40.88
C THR A 40 1.41 4.75 -40.20
N GLU A 41 0.77 5.85 -39.85
CA GLU A 41 -0.54 5.91 -39.22
C GLU A 41 -1.59 6.27 -40.29
N GLU A 42 -2.57 5.39 -40.51
CA GLU A 42 -3.71 5.62 -41.39
C GLU A 42 -4.96 5.80 -40.52
N ILE A 43 -5.38 7.05 -40.32
CA ILE A 43 -6.63 7.41 -39.62
C ILE A 43 -7.68 7.77 -40.65
N LEU A 44 -8.70 6.91 -40.78
CA LEU A 44 -9.94 7.21 -41.50
C LEU A 44 -10.95 7.87 -40.57
N GLN A 45 -11.35 9.06 -40.98
CA GLN A 45 -12.32 9.96 -40.37
C GLN A 45 -13.73 9.62 -40.90
N SER A 46 -14.74 9.56 -40.04
CA SER A 46 -16.13 9.85 -40.45
C SER A 46 -17.00 10.23 -39.23
N GLU A 47 -17.35 11.51 -39.16
CA GLU A 47 -18.55 12.03 -38.48
C GLU A 47 -19.80 11.74 -39.33
N PRO A 48 -20.98 11.73 -38.70
CA PRO A 48 -22.05 12.55 -39.25
C PRO A 48 -22.82 13.37 -38.21
N THR A 49 -22.80 14.68 -38.46
CA THR A 49 -23.92 15.63 -38.57
C THR A 49 -25.16 15.55 -37.66
N VAL A 50 -25.31 16.70 -36.97
CA VAL A 50 -26.48 17.34 -36.36
C VAL A 50 -27.70 17.37 -37.28
N ASP A 51 -28.87 17.05 -36.72
CA ASP A 51 -30.15 17.61 -37.16
C ASP A 51 -30.93 18.17 -35.96
N LYS A 52 -31.37 19.42 -36.13
CA LYS A 52 -32.08 20.27 -35.18
C LYS A 52 -33.30 20.79 -35.91
N ILE A 53 -34.51 20.61 -35.37
CA ILE A 53 -35.84 21.16 -35.72
C ILE A 53 -36.81 20.36 -34.80
N ASP A 54 -37.77 20.88 -34.05
CA ASP A 54 -38.62 22.06 -34.20
C ASP A 54 -39.20 22.49 -32.84
N THR A 55 -39.53 23.78 -32.75
CA THR A 55 -40.34 24.38 -31.67
C THR A 55 -41.78 24.56 -32.16
N PRO A 56 -42.80 24.37 -31.30
CA PRO A 56 -44.04 25.12 -31.45
C PRO A 56 -44.34 25.98 -30.22
N THR A 57 -44.64 27.24 -30.52
CA THR A 57 -45.15 28.29 -29.63
C THR A 57 -46.69 28.13 -29.41
N PRO A 58 -47.40 29.07 -28.75
CA PRO A 58 -47.86 29.05 -27.36
C PRO A 58 -49.38 28.78 -27.21
N ILE A 59 -49.79 28.21 -26.07
CA ILE A 59 -51.22 28.13 -25.67
C ILE A 59 -51.53 29.20 -24.63
N LYS A 60 -52.53 30.02 -24.97
CA LYS A 60 -53.15 31.09 -24.19
C LYS A 60 -54.41 30.56 -23.49
N ASN A 61 -54.82 31.24 -22.41
CA ASN A 61 -56.02 31.10 -21.56
C ASN A 61 -55.71 30.38 -20.23
N THR A 62 -56.11 30.85 -19.04
CA THR A 62 -57.27 31.66 -18.67
C THR A 62 -57.00 32.35 -17.33
N THR A 63 -57.30 33.64 -17.23
CA THR A 63 -57.25 34.43 -16.00
C THR A 63 -58.39 34.01 -15.06
N LYS A 64 -58.07 33.59 -13.83
CA LYS A 64 -59.02 33.52 -12.72
C LYS A 64 -58.65 34.58 -11.68
N GLU A 65 -59.57 35.51 -11.54
CA GLU A 65 -59.60 36.60 -10.57
C GLU A 65 -59.51 36.07 -9.14
N THR A 66 -58.51 36.53 -8.38
CA THR A 66 -58.40 36.27 -6.94
C THR A 66 -58.11 37.57 -6.20
N LYS A 67 -58.93 37.80 -5.18
CA LYS A 67 -59.09 38.94 -4.27
C LYS A 67 -57.76 39.46 -3.67
N PRO A 68 -57.62 40.77 -3.37
CA PRO A 68 -56.36 41.37 -2.94
C PRO A 68 -55.92 40.86 -1.56
N THR A 69 -54.74 40.24 -1.52
CA THR A 69 -54.00 39.92 -0.30
C THR A 69 -53.18 41.14 0.13
N VAL A 70 -53.27 41.44 1.41
CA VAL A 70 -52.58 42.52 2.12
C VAL A 70 -51.07 42.43 1.89
N SER A 71 -50.49 43.54 1.40
CA SER A 71 -49.05 43.74 1.24
C SER A 71 -48.38 43.76 2.62
N GLN A 72 -47.77 42.64 3.01
CA GLN A 72 -46.72 42.62 4.01
C GLN A 72 -45.40 42.92 3.32
N LYS A 73 -44.81 44.05 3.71
CA LYS A 73 -43.47 44.49 3.35
C LYS A 73 -42.47 43.39 3.78
N SER A 74 -42.02 42.57 2.83
CA SER A 74 -40.90 41.67 3.02
C SER A 74 -39.66 42.53 3.24
N GLU A 75 -39.15 42.59 4.46
CA GLU A 75 -37.79 43.04 4.70
C GLU A 75 -36.84 42.09 3.97
N ALA A 76 -35.96 42.66 3.15
CA ALA A 76 -34.92 41.92 2.48
C ALA A 76 -33.99 41.34 3.54
N VAL A 77 -34.00 40.01 3.70
CA VAL A 77 -32.97 39.31 4.48
C VAL A 77 -31.68 39.46 3.68
N ILE A 78 -30.81 40.36 4.12
CA ILE A 78 -29.45 40.46 3.60
C ILE A 78 -28.78 39.12 3.96
N PRO A 79 -28.28 38.33 2.99
CA PRO A 79 -27.52 37.14 3.31
C PRO A 79 -26.30 37.57 4.12
N ILE A 80 -26.22 37.09 5.37
CA ILE A 80 -25.03 37.23 6.19
C ILE A 80 -23.95 36.43 5.46
N ILE A 81 -23.03 37.14 4.80
CA ILE A 81 -21.80 36.57 4.26
C ILE A 81 -20.97 36.18 5.48
N ILE A 82 -21.08 34.91 5.89
CA ILE A 82 -20.13 34.35 6.86
C ILE A 82 -18.79 34.35 6.13
N PRO A 83 -17.76 35.04 6.64
CA PRO A 83 -16.45 35.00 6.02
C PRO A 83 -15.98 33.54 5.99
N GLU A 84 -15.69 33.05 4.79
CA GLU A 84 -15.13 31.71 4.59
C GLU A 84 -13.85 31.62 5.41
N VAL A 85 -13.82 30.67 6.35
CA VAL A 85 -12.64 30.41 7.18
C VAL A 85 -11.57 29.89 6.24
N ILE A 86 -10.58 30.71 5.92
CA ILE A 86 -9.44 30.31 5.10
C ILE A 86 -8.64 29.28 5.92
N GLU A 87 -8.80 27.99 5.61
CA GLU A 87 -7.96 26.95 6.21
C GLU A 87 -6.49 27.23 5.84
N PRO A 88 -5.55 27.10 6.80
CA PRO A 88 -4.14 27.31 6.52
C PRO A 88 -3.67 26.30 5.47
N THR A 89 -2.86 26.76 4.51
CA THR A 89 -2.25 25.90 3.50
C THR A 89 -1.44 24.77 4.17
N PRO A 90 -1.64 23.50 3.79
CA PRO A 90 -0.88 22.38 4.34
C PRO A 90 0.64 22.53 4.16
N ASP A 91 1.39 22.19 5.21
CA ASP A 91 2.85 22.11 5.16
C ASP A 91 3.27 20.68 4.77
N PHE A 92 3.30 20.42 3.46
CA PHE A 92 3.59 19.09 2.93
C PHE A 92 5.00 18.58 3.26
N GLU A 93 5.97 19.46 3.57
CA GLU A 93 7.29 19.03 4.00
C GLU A 93 7.23 18.41 5.40
N LYS A 94 6.52 19.05 6.33
CA LYS A 94 6.28 18.46 7.66
C LYS A 94 5.47 17.18 7.58
N ILE A 95 4.42 17.16 6.76
CA ILE A 95 3.60 15.96 6.55
C ILE A 95 4.47 14.82 6.00
N ASN A 96 5.37 15.11 5.07
CA ASN A 96 6.32 14.14 4.51
C ASN A 96 7.22 13.52 5.57
N VAL A 97 7.88 14.35 6.39
CA VAL A 97 8.79 13.87 7.46
C VAL A 97 8.05 12.92 8.40
N PHE A 98 6.89 13.36 8.89
CA PHE A 98 6.06 12.57 9.78
C PHE A 98 5.56 11.25 9.13
N ALA A 99 5.06 11.31 7.90
CA ALA A 99 4.55 10.14 7.20
C ALA A 99 5.66 9.11 6.92
N ARG A 100 6.88 9.57 6.62
CA ARG A 100 8.06 8.71 6.42
C ARG A 100 8.50 7.99 7.68
N GLU A 101 8.39 8.62 8.84
CA GLU A 101 8.73 7.98 10.13
C GLU A 101 7.77 6.84 10.50
N ALA A 102 6.48 6.98 10.16
CA ALA A 102 5.47 5.96 10.39
C ALA A 102 5.39 4.89 9.29
N THR A 103 6.03 5.12 8.14
CA THR A 103 6.09 4.16 7.03
C THR A 103 7.18 3.12 7.27
N VAL A 104 6.81 1.85 7.16
CA VAL A 104 7.72 0.72 7.36
C VAL A 104 7.75 -0.20 6.14
N ASN A 105 8.85 -0.92 5.99
CA ASN A 105 8.94 -1.99 5.01
C ASN A 105 8.62 -3.34 5.66
N ILE A 106 7.86 -4.17 4.95
CA ILE A 106 7.59 -5.56 5.31
C ILE A 106 8.37 -6.43 4.34
N LEU A 107 9.28 -7.24 4.87
CA LEU A 107 10.07 -8.20 4.09
C LEU A 107 9.73 -9.60 4.58
N CYS A 108 9.25 -10.45 3.68
CA CYS A 108 9.11 -11.88 3.93
C CYS A 108 10.13 -12.66 3.09
N SER A 109 10.97 -13.43 3.75
CA SER A 109 11.94 -14.32 3.13
C SER A 109 11.57 -15.77 3.40
N THR A 110 12.04 -16.67 2.54
CA THR A 110 11.74 -18.10 2.60
C THR A 110 13.04 -18.88 2.70
N LYS A 111 12.98 -20.05 3.33
CA LYS A 111 14.14 -20.95 3.46
C LYS A 111 14.46 -21.73 2.17
N ASN A 112 13.60 -21.68 1.14
CA ASN A 112 13.77 -22.37 -0.13
C ASN A 112 13.31 -21.50 -1.32
N SER A 113 13.44 -22.01 -2.55
CA SER A 113 13.11 -21.28 -3.78
C SER A 113 11.65 -21.41 -4.24
N GLU A 114 10.76 -22.06 -3.49
CA GLU A 114 9.36 -22.25 -3.92
C GLU A 114 8.55 -20.96 -3.85
N PHE A 115 8.95 -20.06 -2.95
CA PHE A 115 8.46 -18.71 -2.88
C PHE A 115 9.63 -17.75 -3.10
N SER A 116 9.43 -16.79 -3.99
CA SER A 116 10.33 -15.64 -4.06
C SER A 116 10.14 -14.77 -2.82
N PRO A 117 11.21 -14.21 -2.23
CA PRO A 117 11.07 -13.20 -1.19
C PRO A 117 10.17 -12.05 -1.67
N ILE A 118 9.27 -11.59 -0.81
CA ILE A 118 8.42 -10.44 -1.11
C ILE A 118 8.82 -9.24 -0.25
N SER A 119 8.69 -8.07 -0.85
CA SER A 119 8.87 -6.79 -0.17
C SER A 119 7.63 -5.95 -0.43
N GLY A 120 6.99 -5.51 0.64
CA GLY A 120 5.86 -4.58 0.61
C GLY A 120 6.07 -3.42 1.59
N THR A 121 5.09 -2.53 1.64
CA THR A 121 5.06 -1.40 2.55
C THR A 121 3.94 -1.59 3.57
N GLY A 122 4.08 -1.03 4.77
CA GLY A 122 2.99 -0.91 5.73
C GLY A 122 3.11 0.40 6.51
N ILE A 123 2.00 0.86 7.09
CA ILE A 123 1.92 2.12 7.82
C ILE A 123 1.56 1.84 9.27
N VAL A 124 2.38 2.35 10.19
CA VAL A 124 2.05 2.29 11.63
C VAL A 124 0.91 3.28 11.89
N ILE A 125 -0.21 2.77 12.41
CA ILE A 125 -1.45 3.55 12.67
C ILE A 125 -1.76 3.70 14.16
N SER A 126 -0.95 3.10 15.03
CA SER A 126 -1.05 3.28 16.48
C SER A 126 0.32 3.28 17.15
N ALA A 127 0.43 3.98 18.29
CA ALA A 127 1.66 4.04 19.06
C ALA A 127 2.12 2.68 19.61
N ASP A 128 1.21 1.72 19.78
CA ASP A 128 1.51 0.36 20.23
C ASP A 128 1.95 -0.59 19.10
N GLY A 129 2.05 -0.07 17.87
CA GLY A 129 2.66 -0.75 16.73
C GLY A 129 1.70 -1.55 15.86
N LEU A 130 0.41 -1.19 15.83
CA LEU A 130 -0.51 -1.68 14.80
C LEU A 130 -0.08 -1.10 13.45
N ILE A 131 0.01 -1.97 12.45
CA ILE A 131 0.40 -1.65 11.09
C ILE A 131 -0.75 -2.04 10.17
N ILE A 132 -1.10 -1.17 9.23
CA ILE A 132 -1.96 -1.50 8.10
C ILE A 132 -1.13 -1.72 6.84
N THR A 133 -1.51 -2.70 6.03
CA THR A 133 -0.88 -3.05 4.75
C THR A 133 -1.90 -3.77 3.86
N ASN A 134 -1.49 -4.24 2.68
CA ASN A 134 -2.33 -5.05 1.81
C ASN A 134 -2.43 -6.52 2.23
N ALA A 135 -3.54 -7.16 1.89
CA ALA A 135 -3.76 -8.58 2.14
C ALA A 135 -2.77 -9.45 1.36
N HIS A 136 -2.45 -9.09 0.11
CA HIS A 136 -1.49 -9.85 -0.70
C HIS A 136 -0.06 -9.80 -0.15
N VAL A 137 0.27 -8.82 0.69
CA VAL A 137 1.53 -8.77 1.46
C VAL A 137 1.41 -9.63 2.71
N ALA A 138 0.30 -9.50 3.45
CA ALA A 138 0.09 -10.17 4.73
C ALA A 138 -0.24 -11.68 4.62
N GLN A 139 -0.70 -12.17 3.47
CA GLN A 139 -1.04 -13.59 3.27
C GLN A 139 0.14 -14.54 3.57
N TYR A 140 1.38 -14.08 3.41
CA TYR A 140 2.58 -14.85 3.70
C TYR A 140 2.72 -15.22 5.18
N PHE A 141 2.08 -14.47 6.09
CA PHE A 141 2.04 -14.78 7.51
C PHE A 141 1.22 -16.04 7.81
N LEU A 142 0.21 -16.35 6.98
CA LEU A 142 -0.56 -17.59 7.07
C LEU A 142 0.28 -18.80 6.64
N LEU A 143 1.31 -18.58 5.82
CA LEU A 143 2.18 -19.63 5.29
C LEU A 143 3.49 -19.80 6.08
N ARG A 144 3.61 -19.16 7.25
CA ARG A 144 4.81 -19.18 8.10
C ARG A 144 5.32 -20.60 8.36
N ASP A 145 4.42 -21.55 8.54
CA ASP A 145 4.72 -22.91 8.97
C ASP A 145 4.36 -23.99 7.92
N LEU A 146 4.20 -23.62 6.63
CA LEU A 146 3.69 -24.49 5.53
C LEU A 146 4.38 -25.88 5.43
N TYR A 147 5.71 -25.96 5.63
CA TYR A 147 6.46 -27.22 5.56
C TYR A 147 7.22 -27.56 6.84
N GLN A 148 7.66 -26.55 7.55
CA GLN A 148 8.37 -26.66 8.80
C GLN A 148 8.21 -25.34 9.56
N LYS A 149 8.52 -25.37 10.85
CA LYS A 149 8.46 -24.18 11.69
C LYS A 149 9.30 -23.04 11.10
N ASP A 150 8.71 -21.85 11.05
CA ASP A 150 9.34 -20.61 10.57
C ASP A 150 9.90 -20.80 9.15
N PHE A 151 9.16 -21.46 8.27
CA PHE A 151 9.50 -21.67 6.86
C PHE A 151 9.53 -20.35 6.07
N ILE A 152 8.54 -19.48 6.32
CA ILE A 152 8.53 -18.09 5.87
C ILE A 152 8.80 -17.20 7.08
N GLU A 153 9.74 -16.29 6.98
CA GLU A 153 10.05 -15.33 8.02
C GLU A 153 9.73 -13.92 7.52
N CYS A 154 8.78 -13.25 8.17
CA CYS A 154 8.42 -11.87 7.89
C CYS A 154 8.93 -10.95 8.99
N ILE A 155 9.62 -9.87 8.61
CA ILE A 155 10.16 -8.85 9.51
C ILE A 155 9.73 -7.45 9.07
N VAL A 156 9.72 -6.53 10.02
CA VAL A 156 9.54 -5.11 9.75
C VAL A 156 10.88 -4.40 9.79
N ARG A 157 11.16 -3.64 8.72
CA ARG A 157 12.35 -2.83 8.55
C ARG A 157 11.98 -1.34 8.55
N THR A 158 12.83 -0.51 9.11
CA THR A 158 12.64 0.95 9.12
C THR A 158 13.92 1.68 8.78
N GLY A 159 13.80 2.98 8.47
CA GLY A 159 14.91 3.82 8.06
C GLY A 159 15.02 3.95 6.54
N ASN A 160 15.99 4.76 6.11
CA ASN A 160 16.25 5.04 4.70
C ASN A 160 17.78 5.08 4.50
N PRO A 161 18.43 3.94 4.15
CA PRO A 161 17.85 2.66 3.75
C PRO A 161 17.22 1.85 4.90
N ALA A 162 16.33 0.93 4.56
CA ALA A 162 15.58 0.09 5.48
C ALA A 162 16.49 -0.97 6.14
N TYR A 163 16.45 -1.05 7.46
CA TYR A 163 17.14 -2.07 8.24
C TYR A 163 16.17 -2.86 9.13
N PRO A 164 16.41 -4.17 9.36
CA PRO A 164 15.63 -4.97 10.30
C PRO A 164 15.56 -4.32 11.68
N ARG A 165 14.34 -4.09 12.17
CA ARG A 165 14.12 -3.52 13.51
C ARG A 165 13.16 -4.35 14.36
N TYR A 166 12.08 -4.85 13.77
CA TYR A 166 10.96 -5.39 14.54
C TYR A 166 10.53 -6.77 14.07
N LYS A 167 10.14 -7.59 15.05
CA LYS A 167 9.33 -8.78 14.85
C LYS A 167 7.88 -8.35 14.70
N VAL A 168 7.16 -9.02 13.80
CA VAL A 168 5.79 -8.66 13.45
C VAL A 168 4.91 -9.91 13.46
N GLY A 169 3.65 -9.75 13.85
CA GLY A 169 2.62 -10.79 13.84
C GLY A 169 1.38 -10.35 13.08
N LEU A 170 0.63 -11.34 12.58
CA LEU A 170 -0.65 -11.11 11.90
C LEU A 170 -1.76 -10.86 12.93
N VAL A 171 -2.45 -9.73 12.80
CA VAL A 171 -3.64 -9.40 13.60
C VAL A 171 -4.90 -9.78 12.85
N TYR A 172 -4.96 -9.41 11.57
CA TYR A 172 -6.11 -9.62 10.70
C TYR A 172 -5.67 -9.62 9.24
N VAL A 173 -6.31 -10.43 8.41
CA VAL A 173 -6.27 -10.30 6.95
C VAL A 173 -7.68 -10.60 6.45
N SER A 174 -8.17 -9.86 5.45
CA SER A 174 -9.51 -10.08 4.92
C SER A 174 -9.72 -11.56 4.51
N PRO A 175 -10.66 -12.27 5.17
CA PRO A 175 -11.02 -13.63 4.78
C PRO A 175 -11.58 -13.67 3.35
N THR A 176 -12.29 -12.62 2.92
CA THR A 176 -12.85 -12.53 1.57
C THR A 176 -11.76 -12.44 0.53
N TRP A 177 -10.73 -11.60 0.76
CA TRP A 177 -9.59 -11.52 -0.14
C TRP A 177 -8.92 -12.88 -0.31
N ILE A 178 -8.61 -13.58 0.79
CA ILE A 178 -7.95 -14.90 0.73
C ILE A 178 -8.78 -15.90 -0.05
N LYS A 179 -10.11 -15.93 0.16
CA LYS A 179 -11.02 -16.83 -0.57
C LYS A 179 -11.02 -16.57 -2.08
N LEU A 180 -10.98 -15.31 -2.48
CA LEU A 180 -11.01 -14.90 -3.89
C LEU A 180 -9.66 -15.10 -4.59
N HIS A 181 -8.55 -14.86 -3.90
CA HIS A 181 -7.21 -14.77 -4.51
C HIS A 181 -6.26 -15.93 -4.18
N LYS A 182 -6.70 -16.95 -3.42
CA LYS A 182 -5.86 -18.10 -3.03
C LYS A 182 -5.16 -18.82 -4.20
N SER A 183 -5.76 -18.84 -5.39
CA SER A 183 -5.16 -19.46 -6.59
C SER A 183 -4.03 -18.64 -7.20
N GLU A 184 -3.85 -17.39 -6.78
CA GLU A 184 -2.88 -16.45 -7.32
C GLU A 184 -1.61 -16.33 -6.46
N ILE A 185 -1.52 -17.08 -5.35
CA ILE A 185 -0.43 -17.01 -4.36
C ILE A 185 0.98 -17.20 -4.95
N THR A 186 1.11 -17.93 -6.06
CA THR A 186 2.38 -18.13 -6.77
C THR A 186 2.56 -17.23 -8.00
N SER A 187 1.55 -16.42 -8.34
CA SER A 187 1.59 -15.48 -9.47
C SER A 187 2.55 -14.33 -9.18
N GLN A 188 3.35 -13.96 -10.17
CA GLN A 188 4.31 -12.84 -10.07
C GLN A 188 3.67 -11.48 -10.39
N ASP A 189 2.56 -11.50 -11.11
CA ASP A 189 1.84 -10.33 -11.61
C ASP A 189 0.32 -10.60 -11.57
N PRO A 190 -0.27 -10.82 -10.38
CA PRO A 190 -1.71 -10.97 -10.27
C PRO A 190 -2.42 -9.69 -10.69
N LEU A 191 -3.48 -9.84 -11.49
CA LEU A 191 -4.37 -8.74 -11.83
C LEU A 191 -5.44 -8.61 -10.75
N GLY A 192 -5.83 -7.39 -10.41
CA GLY A 192 -6.84 -7.18 -9.39
C GLY A 192 -7.30 -5.73 -9.31
N THR A 193 -8.42 -5.53 -8.64
CA THR A 193 -9.01 -4.21 -8.41
C THR A 193 -8.58 -3.60 -7.07
N GLY A 194 -7.99 -4.40 -6.19
CA GLY A 194 -7.69 -4.03 -4.80
C GLY A 194 -8.85 -4.26 -3.83
N GLU A 195 -10.01 -4.75 -4.31
CA GLU A 195 -11.14 -5.06 -3.42
C GLU A 195 -10.71 -6.06 -2.35
N TYR A 196 -11.01 -5.73 -1.09
CA TYR A 196 -10.63 -6.47 0.13
C TYR A 196 -9.12 -6.58 0.42
N ASP A 197 -8.26 -5.91 -0.37
CA ASP A 197 -6.80 -6.07 -0.28
C ASP A 197 -6.20 -5.27 0.88
N TYR A 198 -6.58 -5.61 2.11
CA TYR A 198 -6.09 -5.01 3.34
C TYR A 198 -5.86 -6.06 4.44
N ALA A 199 -4.93 -5.73 5.32
CA ALA A 199 -4.58 -6.51 6.49
C ALA A 199 -4.04 -5.63 7.61
N LEU A 200 -4.12 -6.15 8.83
CA LEU A 200 -3.53 -5.58 10.03
C LEU A 200 -2.44 -6.50 10.56
N LEU A 201 -1.29 -5.91 10.83
CA LEU A 201 -0.15 -6.54 11.48
C LEU A 201 0.15 -5.81 12.78
N ARG A 202 0.94 -6.42 13.67
CA ARG A 202 1.39 -5.77 14.91
C ARG A 202 2.86 -6.02 15.16
N ILE A 203 3.58 -4.97 15.54
CA ILE A 203 4.93 -5.12 16.08
C ILE A 203 4.84 -5.79 17.45
N VAL A 204 5.43 -6.98 17.57
CA VAL A 204 5.37 -7.80 18.79
C VAL A 204 6.66 -7.75 19.61
N GLY A 205 7.72 -7.15 19.06
CA GLY A 205 8.98 -6.97 19.76
C GLY A 205 10.06 -6.42 18.85
N ARG A 206 11.18 -6.03 19.46
CA ARG A 206 12.39 -5.64 18.72
C ARG A 206 13.23 -6.87 18.40
N ILE A 207 13.91 -6.83 17.26
CA ILE A 207 14.84 -7.91 16.88
C ILE A 207 16.02 -7.98 17.86
N ASP A 208 16.50 -6.84 18.32
CA ASP A 208 17.56 -6.71 19.32
C ASP A 208 17.14 -7.09 20.76
N GLY A 209 15.86 -7.42 20.98
CA GLY A 209 15.32 -7.80 22.28
C GLY A 209 15.10 -6.65 23.26
N SER A 210 15.41 -5.41 22.90
CA SER A 210 15.13 -4.25 23.76
C SER A 210 13.63 -3.93 23.85
N PRO A 211 13.18 -3.21 24.90
CA PRO A 211 11.77 -2.86 25.07
C PRO A 211 11.21 -2.03 23.91
N LEU A 212 9.91 -2.20 23.62
CA LEU A 212 9.21 -1.34 22.67
C LEU A 212 8.88 0.01 23.32
N SER A 213 9.28 1.09 22.65
CA SER A 213 8.82 2.46 22.93
C SER A 213 7.64 2.81 22.04
N PRO A 214 6.81 3.81 22.39
CA PRO A 214 5.78 4.34 21.50
C PRO A 214 6.34 4.63 20.10
N LEU A 215 5.65 4.13 19.09
CA LEU A 215 6.09 4.25 17.70
C LEU A 215 5.50 5.50 17.03
N PRO A 216 6.25 6.15 16.11
CA PRO A 216 5.68 7.10 15.17
C PRO A 216 4.53 6.44 14.40
N HIS A 217 3.39 7.12 14.30
CA HIS A 217 2.19 6.59 13.68
C HIS A 217 1.36 7.70 13.03
N ILE A 218 0.58 7.35 12.01
CA ILE A 218 -0.34 8.27 11.32
C ILE A 218 -1.77 8.01 11.79
N PRO A 219 -2.54 9.02 12.22
CA PRO A 219 -3.95 8.84 12.50
C PRO A 219 -4.71 8.47 11.22
N VAL A 220 -5.67 7.55 11.35
CA VAL A 220 -6.53 7.14 10.25
C VAL A 220 -7.70 8.11 10.11
N ASN A 221 -8.04 8.48 8.88
CA ASN A 221 -9.26 9.20 8.56
C ASN A 221 -10.20 8.29 7.74
N THR A 222 -11.27 7.83 8.38
CA THR A 222 -12.30 6.95 7.79
C THR A 222 -13.47 7.72 7.17
N SER A 223 -13.36 9.04 7.01
CA SER A 223 -14.38 9.89 6.39
C SER A 223 -14.63 9.51 4.93
N GLU A 224 -15.91 9.56 4.52
CA GLU A 224 -16.34 9.38 3.14
C GLU A 224 -16.12 10.63 2.27
N ASP A 225 -15.73 11.75 2.88
CA ASP A 225 -15.51 13.04 2.21
C ASP A 225 -14.15 13.06 1.48
N ILE A 226 -14.08 12.32 0.38
CA ILE A 226 -12.93 12.26 -0.51
C ILE A 226 -13.35 12.80 -1.88
N THR A 227 -12.65 13.84 -2.33
CA THR A 227 -12.91 14.50 -3.62
C THR A 227 -11.65 14.57 -4.46
N THR A 228 -11.80 14.62 -5.78
CA THR A 228 -10.69 14.83 -6.71
C THR A 228 -10.04 16.21 -6.54
N ASN A 229 -8.86 16.37 -7.15
CA ASN A 229 -8.02 17.57 -7.12
C ASN A 229 -7.51 18.00 -5.73
N LYS A 230 -7.68 17.16 -4.70
CA LYS A 230 -7.08 17.39 -3.39
C LYS A 230 -5.62 16.94 -3.38
N PRO A 231 -4.68 17.78 -2.92
CA PRO A 231 -3.28 17.40 -2.82
C PRO A 231 -3.08 16.37 -1.71
N VAL A 232 -2.25 15.37 -2.01
CA VAL A 232 -1.89 14.28 -1.11
C VAL A 232 -0.40 13.99 -1.23
N ILE A 233 0.16 13.35 -0.21
CA ILE A 233 1.50 12.80 -0.27
C ILE A 233 1.47 11.27 -0.24
N LEU A 234 2.25 10.68 -1.14
CA LEU A 234 2.50 9.25 -1.21
C LEU A 234 3.82 8.94 -0.51
N VAL A 235 3.85 7.89 0.31
CA VAL A 235 5.09 7.41 0.95
C VAL A 235 5.14 5.89 0.91
N SER A 236 6.24 5.32 0.40
CA SER A 236 6.42 3.87 0.37
C SER A 236 7.89 3.43 0.28
N TYR A 237 8.09 2.11 0.27
CA TYR A 237 9.34 1.45 -0.08
C TYR A 237 9.25 0.77 -1.46
N PRO A 238 9.37 1.53 -2.57
CA PRO A 238 9.33 0.94 -3.90
C PRO A 238 10.58 0.09 -4.16
N ALA A 239 10.39 -1.06 -4.79
CA ALA A 239 11.42 -2.07 -5.04
C ALA A 239 11.48 -2.54 -6.52
N GLY A 240 10.58 -2.07 -7.38
CA GLY A 240 10.34 -2.64 -8.71
C GLY A 240 11.52 -2.59 -9.69
N PHE A 241 12.47 -1.68 -9.53
CA PHE A 241 13.67 -1.60 -10.38
C PHE A 241 14.95 -2.11 -9.69
N LEU A 242 14.82 -2.72 -8.51
CA LEU A 242 15.97 -3.17 -7.73
C LEU A 242 16.16 -4.68 -7.89
N GLY A 243 17.43 -5.11 -7.97
CA GLY A 243 17.76 -6.53 -7.87
C GLY A 243 17.49 -7.07 -6.47
N GLY A 244 17.27 -8.39 -6.37
CA GLY A 244 16.92 -9.05 -5.10
C GLY A 244 17.91 -8.76 -3.96
N LEU A 245 19.22 -8.68 -4.26
CA LEU A 245 20.24 -8.34 -3.25
C LEU A 245 20.07 -6.92 -2.70
N SER A 246 19.74 -5.94 -3.54
CA SER A 246 19.49 -4.56 -3.09
C SER A 246 18.25 -4.47 -2.20
N ILE A 247 17.19 -5.19 -2.57
CA ILE A 247 15.96 -5.28 -1.76
C ILE A 247 16.27 -5.87 -0.37
N LEU A 248 17.19 -6.83 -0.27
CA LEU A 248 17.58 -7.46 0.99
C LEU A 248 18.53 -6.60 1.83
N GLN A 249 19.51 -5.94 1.21
CA GLN A 249 20.61 -5.25 1.89
C GLN A 249 20.28 -3.81 2.34
N GLY A 250 19.40 -3.10 1.61
CA GLY A 250 19.05 -1.73 1.96
C GLY A 250 18.09 -1.11 0.95
N LEU A 251 16.82 -0.99 1.33
CA LEU A 251 15.77 -0.43 0.50
C LEU A 251 15.46 1.01 0.90
N ASN A 252 15.50 1.95 -0.04
CA ASN A 252 15.23 3.35 0.26
C ASN A 252 13.72 3.66 0.22
N GLN A 253 13.29 4.56 1.10
CA GLN A 253 11.93 5.12 1.07
C GLN A 253 11.84 6.20 0.01
N ALA A 254 10.77 6.17 -0.78
CA ALA A 254 10.41 7.24 -1.72
C ALA A 254 9.12 7.94 -1.27
N SER A 255 8.99 9.20 -1.64
CA SER A 255 7.79 9.98 -1.41
C SER A 255 7.53 10.93 -2.59
N ALA A 256 6.26 11.25 -2.83
CA ALA A 256 5.85 12.16 -3.89
C ALA A 256 4.57 12.89 -3.51
N ILE A 257 4.51 14.19 -3.81
CA ILE A 257 3.29 14.97 -3.72
C ILE A 257 2.55 14.84 -5.05
N THR A 258 1.25 14.57 -4.99
CA THR A 258 0.36 14.44 -6.14
C THR A 258 -1.03 14.94 -5.76
N THR A 259 -2.02 14.74 -6.62
CA THR A 259 -3.43 15.00 -6.34
C THR A 259 -4.25 13.74 -6.55
N ILE A 260 -5.39 13.66 -5.88
CA ILE A 260 -6.42 12.66 -6.21
C ILE A 260 -6.96 12.98 -7.61
N GLN A 261 -6.66 12.14 -8.59
CA GLN A 261 -6.99 12.37 -9.99
C GLN A 261 -8.41 11.91 -10.31
N ASP A 262 -8.78 10.73 -9.80
CA ASP A 262 -10.09 10.13 -10.01
C ASP A 262 -10.52 9.30 -8.79
N VAL A 263 -11.80 8.94 -8.74
CA VAL A 263 -12.43 8.14 -7.68
C VAL A 263 -13.26 7.01 -8.28
N PHE A 264 -13.21 5.84 -7.66
CA PHE A 264 -13.95 4.66 -8.13
C PHE A 264 -14.68 3.96 -6.98
N THR A 265 -15.64 3.11 -7.36
CA THR A 265 -16.35 2.21 -6.45
C THR A 265 -16.29 0.76 -6.92
N PHE A 266 -16.37 -0.17 -5.98
CA PHE A 266 -16.61 -1.59 -6.22
C PHE A 266 -18.09 -1.95 -6.37
N LYS A 267 -19.00 -1.35 -5.59
CA LYS A 267 -20.42 -1.80 -5.51
C LYS A 267 -21.45 -0.69 -5.28
N GLU A 268 -21.12 0.31 -4.46
CA GLU A 268 -22.07 1.32 -3.97
C GLU A 268 -21.67 2.71 -4.47
N ASN A 269 -22.51 3.74 -4.39
CA ASN A 269 -22.10 5.10 -4.82
C ASN A 269 -21.25 5.82 -3.75
N VAL A 270 -20.20 5.16 -3.27
CA VAL A 270 -19.22 5.67 -2.28
C VAL A 270 -17.80 5.53 -2.83
N VAL A 271 -16.87 6.35 -2.33
CA VAL A 271 -15.48 6.33 -2.82
C VAL A 271 -14.72 5.18 -2.16
N ASP A 272 -14.51 4.11 -2.92
CA ASP A 272 -13.77 2.93 -2.47
C ASP A 272 -12.28 3.00 -2.83
N VAL A 273 -11.98 3.59 -3.98
CA VAL A 273 -10.64 3.67 -4.55
C VAL A 273 -10.37 5.08 -5.04
N ILE A 274 -9.14 5.54 -4.86
CA ILE A 274 -8.62 6.79 -5.44
C ILE A 274 -7.47 6.51 -6.39
N SER A 275 -7.48 7.15 -7.55
CA SER A 275 -6.32 7.25 -8.43
C SER A 275 -5.46 8.43 -8.01
N VAL A 276 -4.15 8.20 -7.90
CA VAL A 276 -3.17 9.20 -7.48
C VAL A 276 -2.06 9.40 -8.54
N GLY A 277 -2.20 8.77 -9.70
CA GLY A 277 -1.34 8.95 -10.86
C GLY A 277 0.04 8.31 -10.76
N GLY A 278 0.82 8.55 -11.82
CA GLY A 278 2.20 8.12 -11.95
C GLY A 278 3.18 9.03 -11.23
N THR A 279 3.98 8.47 -10.33
CA THR A 279 5.04 9.18 -9.59
C THR A 279 6.24 8.26 -9.42
N ILE A 280 7.35 8.72 -8.81
CA ILE A 280 8.48 7.84 -8.47
C ILE A 280 8.08 6.65 -7.55
N VAL A 281 6.93 6.76 -6.87
CA VAL A 281 6.36 5.73 -6.00
C VAL A 281 5.68 4.61 -6.81
N SER A 282 5.36 4.80 -8.09
CA SER A 282 4.58 3.87 -8.93
C SER A 282 5.35 2.62 -9.38
N GLN A 283 5.73 1.78 -8.41
CA GLN A 283 6.56 0.60 -8.57
C GLN A 283 6.06 -0.56 -7.71
N LYS A 284 6.43 -1.80 -8.09
CA LYS A 284 6.29 -2.97 -7.20
C LYS A 284 6.97 -2.67 -5.85
N GLY A 285 6.40 -3.16 -4.76
CA GLY A 285 6.86 -2.88 -3.38
C GLY A 285 6.15 -1.69 -2.72
N SER A 286 5.49 -0.83 -3.50
CA SER A 286 4.68 0.27 -2.95
C SER A 286 3.34 -0.17 -2.37
N SER A 287 2.90 -1.40 -2.63
CA SER A 287 1.74 -2.03 -2.00
C SER A 287 1.76 -1.83 -0.48
N GLY A 288 0.72 -1.19 0.05
CA GLY A 288 0.52 -0.86 1.45
C GLY A 288 1.13 0.49 1.84
N GLY A 289 1.66 1.25 0.87
CA GLY A 289 2.18 2.60 1.05
C GLY A 289 1.09 3.61 1.34
N ALA A 290 1.46 4.69 2.03
CA ALA A 290 0.51 5.67 2.54
C ALA A 290 0.03 6.61 1.44
N VAL A 291 -1.26 6.97 1.51
CA VAL A 291 -1.80 8.20 0.94
C VAL A 291 -2.23 9.10 2.10
N VAL A 292 -1.53 10.22 2.30
CA VAL A 292 -1.75 11.14 3.42
C VAL A 292 -2.28 12.48 2.90
N ASP A 293 -3.35 12.98 3.52
CA ASP A 293 -3.97 14.25 3.16
C ASP A 293 -3.23 15.47 3.75
N GLY A 294 -3.70 16.67 3.39
CA GLY A 294 -3.18 17.92 3.93
C GLY A 294 -3.42 18.14 5.44
N LYS A 295 -4.16 17.24 6.11
CA LYS A 295 -4.46 17.24 7.54
C LYS A 295 -3.61 16.22 8.31
N SER A 296 -2.55 15.69 7.69
CA SER A 296 -1.68 14.65 8.26
C SER A 296 -2.40 13.35 8.59
N SER A 297 -3.49 13.03 7.89
CA SER A 297 -4.28 11.83 8.12
C SER A 297 -4.11 10.81 7.00
N LEU A 298 -4.05 9.53 7.35
CA LEU A 298 -4.04 8.43 6.38
C LEU A 298 -5.45 8.28 5.80
N ILE A 299 -5.59 8.49 4.50
CA ILE A 299 -6.88 8.40 3.78
C ILE A 299 -6.97 7.19 2.84
N GLY A 300 -5.85 6.52 2.58
CA GLY A 300 -5.83 5.26 1.84
C GLY A 300 -4.48 4.57 1.87
N ILE A 301 -4.46 3.32 1.40
CA ILE A 301 -3.24 2.56 1.16
C ILE A 301 -3.15 2.15 -0.31
N ILE A 302 -1.97 2.34 -0.91
CA ILE A 302 -1.70 1.94 -2.29
C ILE A 302 -1.94 0.42 -2.39
N SER A 303 -2.72 -0.03 -3.37
CA SER A 303 -3.06 -1.45 -3.55
C SER A 303 -2.75 -1.96 -4.95
N THR A 304 -3.07 -1.18 -5.99
CA THR A 304 -2.86 -1.60 -7.38
C THR A 304 -2.13 -0.54 -8.20
N SER A 305 -1.57 -0.97 -9.33
CA SER A 305 -0.95 -0.10 -10.33
C SER A 305 -1.44 -0.53 -11.71
N SER A 306 -1.66 0.42 -12.61
CA SER A 306 -1.76 0.10 -14.03
C SER A 306 -0.41 -0.37 -14.58
N ASN A 307 -0.46 -0.99 -15.76
CA ASN A 307 0.74 -1.33 -16.51
C ASN A 307 1.35 -0.07 -17.14
N GLY A 308 2.68 -0.05 -17.25
CA GLY A 308 3.40 1.02 -17.91
C GLY A 308 4.91 0.80 -17.82
N ASP A 309 5.64 1.23 -18.84
CA ASP A 309 7.09 1.03 -18.95
C ASP A 309 7.86 1.97 -18.03
N THR A 310 7.28 3.14 -17.73
CA THR A 310 7.85 4.12 -16.80
C THR A 310 6.91 4.37 -15.63
N THR A 311 7.45 4.81 -14.51
CA THR A 311 6.63 5.14 -13.34
C THR A 311 5.66 6.29 -13.58
N GLY A 312 5.98 7.22 -14.51
CA GLY A 312 5.09 8.31 -14.89
C GLY A 312 3.95 7.89 -15.82
N SER A 313 4.11 6.78 -16.55
CA SER A 313 3.05 6.21 -17.42
C SER A 313 2.06 5.30 -16.69
N ARG A 314 2.37 4.94 -15.44
CA ARG A 314 1.51 4.13 -14.60
C ARG A 314 0.52 5.02 -13.86
N ASP A 315 -0.57 4.42 -13.42
CA ASP A 315 -1.48 4.99 -12.45
C ASP A 315 -1.46 4.13 -11.19
N LEU A 316 -1.23 4.76 -10.04
CA LEU A 316 -1.37 4.10 -8.75
C LEU A 316 -2.77 4.31 -8.21
N ASN A 317 -3.36 3.23 -7.74
CA ASN A 317 -4.64 3.25 -7.07
C ASN A 317 -4.48 2.85 -5.61
N ALA A 318 -5.19 3.57 -4.74
CA ALA A 318 -5.25 3.28 -3.32
C ALA A 318 -6.69 2.97 -2.91
N ILE A 319 -6.87 1.92 -2.12
CA ILE A 319 -8.15 1.68 -1.44
C ILE A 319 -8.27 2.66 -0.27
N THR A 320 -9.45 3.24 -0.08
CA THR A 320 -9.67 4.27 0.94
C THR A 320 -9.77 3.67 2.33
N MET A 321 -9.38 4.45 3.34
CA MET A 321 -9.57 4.07 4.73
C MET A 321 -11.05 3.96 5.10
N ALA A 322 -11.92 4.73 4.44
CA ALA A 322 -13.37 4.59 4.55
C ALA A 322 -13.84 3.22 4.06
N TYR A 323 -13.38 2.77 2.89
CA TYR A 323 -13.66 1.42 2.38
C TYR A 323 -13.19 0.32 3.32
N ILE A 324 -11.94 0.40 3.78
CA ILE A 324 -11.39 -0.59 4.72
C ILE A 324 -12.23 -0.64 5.99
N ASN A 325 -12.66 0.52 6.51
CA ASN A 325 -13.51 0.60 7.70
C ASN A 325 -14.89 -0.06 7.50
N ARG A 326 -15.54 0.16 6.36
CA ARG A 326 -16.80 -0.53 6.01
C ARG A 326 -16.57 -2.03 5.90
N SER A 327 -15.54 -2.43 5.17
CA SER A 327 -15.24 -3.83 4.86
C SER A 327 -14.90 -4.63 6.11
N ILE A 328 -14.03 -4.10 6.99
CA ILE A 328 -13.70 -4.77 8.26
C ILE A 328 -14.92 -4.86 9.19
N LYS A 329 -15.81 -3.86 9.18
CA LYS A 329 -17.07 -3.91 9.95
C LYS A 329 -17.98 -5.03 9.45
N ILE A 330 -18.08 -5.21 8.14
CA ILE A 330 -18.87 -6.29 7.53
C ILE A 330 -18.28 -7.66 7.87
N GLU A 331 -16.97 -7.82 7.76
CA GLU A 331 -16.30 -9.11 7.93
C GLU A 331 -16.12 -9.53 9.40
N SER A 332 -15.85 -8.57 10.29
CA SER A 332 -15.49 -8.85 11.70
C SER A 332 -16.55 -8.42 12.70
N GLY A 333 -17.53 -7.63 12.29
CA GLY A 333 -18.51 -7.00 13.18
C GLY A 333 -17.97 -5.77 13.92
N MET A 334 -16.71 -5.38 13.75
CA MET A 334 -16.09 -4.19 14.36
C MET A 334 -15.52 -3.22 13.33
N SER A 335 -15.70 -1.91 13.57
CA SER A 335 -15.09 -0.85 12.77
C SER A 335 -13.61 -0.72 13.11
N LEU A 336 -12.86 0.01 12.30
CA LEU A 336 -11.44 0.24 12.55
C LEU A 336 -11.22 1.05 13.83
N ASP A 337 -12.06 2.05 14.09
CA ASP A 337 -11.99 2.87 15.32
C ASP A 337 -12.33 2.05 16.58
N GLU A 338 -13.32 1.14 16.47
CA GLU A 338 -13.63 0.19 17.53
C GLU A 338 -12.42 -0.71 17.79
N LEU A 339 -11.78 -1.25 16.76
CA LEU A 339 -10.59 -2.10 16.89
C LEU A 339 -9.41 -1.36 17.53
N LEU A 340 -9.14 -0.12 17.10
CA LEU A 340 -8.08 0.74 17.67
C LEU A 340 -8.31 1.06 19.16
N SER A 341 -9.55 1.00 19.62
CA SER A 341 -9.93 1.24 21.01
C SER A 341 -9.90 -0.02 21.89
N GLN A 342 -9.72 -1.20 21.30
CA GLN A 342 -9.74 -2.48 22.00
C GLN A 342 -8.34 -2.95 22.40
N ASN A 343 -8.29 -4.06 23.16
CA ASN A 343 -7.05 -4.80 23.31
C ASN A 343 -6.72 -5.56 22.01
N ILE A 344 -5.89 -4.95 21.17
CA ILE A 344 -5.47 -5.49 19.87
C ILE A 344 -4.84 -6.89 20.02
N GLY A 345 -4.11 -7.15 21.11
CA GLY A 345 -3.52 -8.46 21.38
C GLY A 345 -4.57 -9.55 21.54
N ALA A 346 -5.63 -9.27 22.31
CA ALA A 346 -6.74 -10.20 22.48
C ALA A 346 -7.51 -10.43 21.18
N PHE A 347 -7.75 -9.36 20.39
CA PHE A 347 -8.36 -9.48 19.07
C PHE A 347 -7.52 -10.35 18.12
N ALA A 348 -6.20 -10.14 18.09
CA ALA A 348 -5.29 -10.95 17.31
C ALA A 348 -5.34 -12.42 17.73
N THR A 349 -5.33 -12.73 19.03
CA THR A 349 -5.47 -14.10 19.52
C THR A 349 -6.77 -14.74 19.04
N LEU A 350 -7.91 -14.05 19.13
CA LEU A 350 -9.19 -14.57 18.66
C LEU A 350 -9.18 -14.85 17.15
N PHE A 351 -8.59 -13.96 16.35
CA PHE A 351 -8.44 -14.19 14.90
C PHE A 351 -7.53 -15.40 14.62
N GLN A 352 -6.40 -15.52 15.33
CA GLN A 352 -5.46 -16.63 15.18
C GLN A 352 -6.05 -17.98 15.58
N GLU A 353 -6.95 -18.02 16.56
CA GLU A 353 -7.59 -19.25 17.02
C GLU A 353 -8.79 -19.66 16.15
N ASN A 354 -9.60 -18.69 15.70
CA ASN A 354 -10.90 -18.99 15.08
C ASN A 354 -10.93 -18.87 13.56
N THR A 355 -10.09 -18.03 12.95
CA THR A 355 -10.17 -17.70 11.52
C THR A 355 -8.91 -18.09 10.76
N SER A 356 -7.73 -17.74 11.30
CA SER A 356 -6.42 -18.01 10.70
C SER A 356 -6.20 -19.47 10.28
N PRO A 357 -6.63 -20.51 11.03
CA PRO A 357 -6.40 -21.90 10.64
C PRO A 357 -7.13 -22.28 9.35
N GLU A 358 -8.36 -21.81 9.15
CA GLU A 358 -9.13 -22.08 7.93
C GLU A 358 -8.50 -21.39 6.72
N LEU A 359 -8.12 -20.12 6.86
CA LEU A 359 -7.46 -19.36 5.79
C LEU A 359 -6.08 -19.94 5.44
N THR A 360 -5.33 -20.36 6.46
CA THR A 360 -4.05 -21.06 6.28
C THR A 360 -4.28 -22.33 5.48
N LYS A 361 -5.25 -23.15 5.87
CA LYS A 361 -5.59 -24.38 5.14
C LYS A 361 -5.94 -24.11 3.68
N MET A 362 -6.75 -23.09 3.40
CA MET A 362 -7.10 -22.71 2.03
C MET A 362 -5.86 -22.44 1.18
N LEU A 363 -4.91 -21.64 1.69
CA LEU A 363 -3.68 -21.34 0.95
C LEU A 363 -2.75 -22.56 0.86
N THR A 364 -2.58 -23.33 1.94
CA THR A 364 -1.73 -24.52 1.92
C THR A 364 -2.25 -25.56 0.96
N ASP A 365 -3.57 -25.76 0.90
CA ASP A 365 -4.21 -26.66 -0.06
C ASP A 365 -3.91 -26.18 -1.49
N GLU A 366 -4.04 -24.89 -1.82
CA GLU A 366 -3.70 -24.40 -3.17
C GLU A 366 -2.21 -24.59 -3.52
N VAL A 367 -1.29 -24.29 -2.60
CA VAL A 367 0.15 -24.43 -2.86
C VAL A 367 0.59 -25.89 -3.01
N THR A 368 -0.05 -26.80 -2.27
CA THR A 368 0.34 -28.23 -2.23
C THR A 368 -0.42 -29.11 -3.22
N LYS A 369 -1.37 -28.55 -3.97
CA LYS A 369 -1.97 -29.18 -5.17
C LYS A 369 -0.89 -29.33 -6.25
N LYS A 370 -0.06 -30.35 -6.12
CA LYS A 370 0.80 -30.86 -7.20
C LYS A 370 0.28 -32.19 -7.69
#